data_AF-A0A2R7T449-F1
#
_entry.id   AF-A0A2R7T449-F1
#
_cell.length_a   1.000
_cell.length_b   1.000
_cell.length_c   1.000
_cell.angle_alpha   90.00
_cell.angle_beta   90.00
_cell.angle_gamma   90.00
#
_symmetry.space_group_name_H-M   'P 1'
#
loop_
_entity.id
_entity.type
_entity.pdbx_description
1 polymer ?
#
loop_
_entity_poly.entity_id
_entity_poly.type
_entity_poly.pdbx_seq_one_letter_code
_entity_poly.pdbx_strand_id
1 'polypeptide(L)'
;MNALYKDYEEDEAVAVNANGNAECVLLVQKLTGAPITSAWKRGTKVRGSSVVAGTAIATFKDDGTYDGNSGVCHAAIFIRATALGLQVWDQWRNGHVGERKANGYRHGIRVCRFVEGEAKKSKDYRRQNDGDEFYVIETS
;
A
#
# COMPACT_ATOMS: atom_id res chain seq x y z
N MET A 1 6.45 2.18 19.56
CA MET A 1 5.95 1.37 18.43
C MET A 1 4.69 0.68 18.92
N ASN A 2 3.56 0.82 18.23
CA ASN A 2 2.26 0.31 18.70
C ASN A 2 2.32 -1.23 18.75
N ALA A 3 1.88 -1.85 19.85
CA ALA A 3 1.97 -3.30 20.07
C ALA A 3 1.30 -4.11 18.94
N LEU A 4 0.29 -3.52 18.29
CA LEU A 4 -0.41 -4.04 17.12
C LEU A 4 0.47 -4.41 15.92
N TYR A 5 1.71 -3.91 15.78
CA TYR A 5 2.54 -4.16 14.59
C TYR A 5 3.73 -5.09 14.86
N LYS A 6 4.06 -5.34 16.13
CA LYS A 6 5.22 -6.14 16.52
C LYS A 6 4.97 -7.64 16.29
N ASP A 7 3.71 -8.06 16.45
CA ASP A 7 3.29 -9.45 16.23
C ASP A 7 3.20 -9.83 14.75
N TYR A 8 3.27 -8.86 13.82
CA TYR A 8 3.19 -9.11 12.38
C TYR A 8 4.53 -9.04 11.65
N GLU A 9 5.62 -8.74 12.36
CA GLU A 9 6.98 -8.83 11.82
C GLU A 9 7.50 -10.28 11.77
N GLU A 10 6.85 -11.22 12.48
CA GLU A 10 7.27 -12.63 12.55
C GLU A 10 6.32 -13.55 11.73
N ASP A 11 6.81 -13.97 10.56
CA ASP A 11 6.45 -15.14 9.71
C ASP A 11 4.99 -15.53 9.37
N GLU A 12 3.93 -14.95 9.94
CA GLU A 12 2.53 -15.36 9.66
C GLU A 12 1.65 -14.35 8.91
N ALA A 13 2.14 -13.14 8.62
CA ALA A 13 1.30 -12.05 8.10
C ALA A 13 1.16 -11.98 6.57
N VAL A 14 1.24 -13.11 5.87
CA VAL A 14 0.95 -13.16 4.42
C VAL A 14 -0.56 -13.35 4.27
N ALA A 15 -1.28 -12.29 3.91
CA ALA A 15 -2.67 -12.45 3.51
C ALA A 15 -2.65 -13.07 2.11
N VAL A 16 -2.80 -14.40 2.04
CA VAL A 16 -3.00 -15.15 0.79
C VAL A 16 -4.47 -15.44 0.58
N ASN A 17 -4.95 -15.33 -0.65
CA ASN A 17 -6.27 -15.84 -1.00
C ASN A 17 -6.24 -17.38 -1.10
N ALA A 18 -7.40 -18.00 -1.35
CA ALA A 18 -7.53 -19.45 -1.48
C ALA A 18 -6.61 -20.08 -2.56
N ASN A 19 -6.12 -19.27 -3.52
CA ASN A 19 -5.21 -19.69 -4.58
C ASN A 19 -3.73 -19.45 -4.23
N GLY A 20 -3.42 -19.03 -3.00
CA GLY A 20 -2.06 -18.69 -2.58
C GLY A 20 -1.55 -17.35 -3.11
N ASN A 21 -2.41 -16.49 -3.68
CA ASN A 21 -2.01 -15.16 -4.14
C ASN A 21 -2.01 -14.17 -2.98
N ALA A 22 -0.89 -13.49 -2.80
CA ALA A 22 -0.75 -12.42 -1.83
C ALA A 22 -0.67 -11.06 -2.53
N GLU A 23 -1.58 -10.16 -2.19
CA GLU A 23 -1.76 -8.88 -2.85
C GLU A 23 -1.99 -7.77 -1.82
N CYS A 24 -1.60 -6.56 -2.19
CA CYS A 24 -1.74 -5.36 -1.37
C CYS A 24 -3.17 -5.14 -0.86
N VAL A 25 -4.17 -5.39 -1.73
CA VAL A 25 -5.59 -5.29 -1.41
C VAL A 25 -6.00 -6.26 -0.32
N LEU A 26 -5.56 -7.52 -0.40
CA LEU A 26 -5.99 -8.55 0.52
C LEU A 26 -5.48 -8.29 1.94
N LEU A 27 -4.24 -7.80 2.08
CA LEU A 27 -3.70 -7.37 3.36
C LEU A 27 -4.53 -6.24 3.96
N VAL A 28 -4.85 -5.21 3.16
CA VAL A 28 -5.66 -4.08 3.62
C VAL A 28 -7.07 -4.52 4.04
N GLN A 29 -7.76 -5.31 3.22
CA GLN A 29 -9.11 -5.80 3.53
C GLN A 29 -9.12 -6.64 4.81
N LYS A 30 -8.17 -7.58 4.96
CA LYS A 30 -8.11 -8.48 6.10
C LYS A 30 -7.84 -7.75 7.41
N LEU A 31 -6.97 -6.74 7.40
CA LEU A 31 -6.51 -6.08 8.62
C LEU A 31 -7.30 -4.82 8.99
N THR A 32 -8.00 -4.20 8.03
CA THR A 32 -8.76 -2.95 8.28
C THR A 32 -10.27 -3.13 8.16
N GLY A 33 -10.74 -4.25 7.60
CA GLY A 33 -12.15 -4.45 7.28
C GLY A 33 -12.65 -3.65 6.08
N ALA A 34 -11.74 -3.09 5.26
CA ALA A 34 -12.11 -2.40 4.03
C ALA A 34 -12.97 -3.31 3.12
N PRO A 35 -13.99 -2.77 2.42
CA PRO A 35 -14.89 -3.57 1.58
C PRO A 35 -14.19 -4.03 0.29
N ILE A 36 -14.95 -4.66 -0.60
CA ILE A 36 -14.48 -4.98 -1.96
C ILE A 36 -14.02 -3.72 -2.71
N THR A 37 -13.01 -3.85 -3.56
CA THR A 37 -12.34 -2.71 -4.21
C THR A 37 -13.25 -1.91 -5.14
N SER A 38 -14.32 -2.51 -5.67
CA SER A 38 -15.33 -1.79 -6.47
C SER A 38 -16.12 -0.76 -5.67
N ALA A 39 -16.12 -0.84 -4.34
CA ALA A 39 -16.74 0.15 -3.46
C ALA A 39 -15.77 1.25 -3.01
N TRP A 40 -14.49 1.17 -3.39
CA TRP A 40 -13.48 2.13 -2.97
C TRP A 40 -13.53 3.39 -3.82
N LYS A 41 -13.52 4.55 -3.16
CA LYS A 41 -13.35 5.86 -3.80
C LYS A 41 -12.15 6.59 -3.19
N ARG A 42 -11.51 7.42 -4.01
CA ARG A 42 -10.43 8.32 -3.58
C ARG A 42 -10.97 9.30 -2.53
N GLY A 43 -10.47 9.18 -1.30
CA GLY A 43 -10.75 10.12 -0.22
C GLY A 43 -9.68 11.19 -0.06
N THR A 44 -9.44 11.59 1.19
CA THR A 44 -8.45 12.62 1.56
C THR A 44 -7.01 12.21 1.20
N LYS A 45 -6.24 13.15 0.64
CA LYS A 45 -4.81 12.93 0.35
C LYS A 45 -4.01 12.74 1.65
N VAL A 46 -3.15 11.72 1.71
CA VAL A 46 -2.42 11.39 2.96
C VAL A 46 -1.32 12.41 3.25
N ARG A 47 -0.50 12.79 2.25
CA ARG A 47 0.55 13.81 2.43
C ARG A 47 -0.10 15.15 2.80
N GLY A 48 0.33 15.71 3.93
CA GLY A 48 -0.15 17.00 4.43
C GLY A 48 -1.42 16.93 5.28
N SER A 49 -2.01 15.74 5.47
CA SER A 49 -3.22 15.56 6.27
C SER A 49 -2.96 14.81 7.57
N SER A 50 -3.81 15.04 8.57
CA SER A 50 -3.80 14.29 9.83
C SER A 50 -4.53 12.95 9.68
N VAL A 51 -3.81 11.94 9.18
CA VAL A 51 -4.31 10.56 9.05
C VAL A 51 -3.90 9.74 10.28
N VAL A 52 -4.81 8.91 10.81
CA VAL A 52 -4.55 8.05 11.97
C VAL A 52 -3.81 6.77 11.53
N ALA A 53 -2.86 6.31 12.33
CA ALA A 53 -2.19 5.02 12.11
C ALA A 53 -3.20 3.87 12.06
N GLY A 54 -3.02 2.94 11.12
CA GLY A 54 -3.98 1.85 10.84
C GLY A 54 -4.98 2.18 9.75
N THR A 55 -5.03 3.42 9.25
CA THR A 55 -5.94 3.80 8.16
C THR A 55 -5.57 3.09 6.85
N ALA A 56 -6.58 2.53 6.19
CA ALA A 56 -6.47 1.98 4.84
C ALA A 56 -6.25 3.09 3.81
N ILE A 57 -5.17 2.99 3.04
CA ILE A 57 -4.80 3.97 2.01
C ILE A 57 -4.50 3.27 0.69
N ALA A 58 -4.72 3.97 -0.43
CA ALA A 58 -4.42 3.45 -1.75
C ALA A 58 -4.01 4.54 -2.74
N THR A 59 -3.34 4.13 -3.82
CA THR A 59 -3.23 4.91 -5.03
C THR A 59 -4.44 4.66 -5.93
N PHE A 60 -4.95 5.71 -6.55
CA PHE A 60 -6.16 5.69 -7.39
C PHE A 60 -5.84 6.23 -8.77
N LYS A 61 -6.53 5.75 -9.81
CA LYS A 61 -6.51 6.36 -11.14
C LYS A 61 -6.98 7.81 -11.07
N ASP A 62 -6.69 8.59 -12.10
CA ASP A 62 -6.95 10.04 -12.09
C ASP A 62 -8.45 10.37 -11.95
N ASP A 63 -9.33 9.49 -12.43
CA ASP A 63 -10.79 9.53 -12.24
C ASP A 63 -11.26 9.24 -10.79
N GLY A 64 -10.34 8.93 -9.88
CA GLY A 64 -10.64 8.66 -8.47
C GLY A 64 -11.05 7.22 -8.17
N THR A 65 -11.06 6.33 -9.16
CA THR A 65 -11.43 4.92 -8.99
C THR A 65 -10.19 4.03 -8.76
N TYR A 66 -10.39 2.91 -8.07
CA TYR A 66 -9.35 1.90 -7.84
C TYR A 66 -9.45 0.81 -8.91
N ASP A 67 -8.35 0.56 -9.64
CA ASP A 67 -8.28 -0.51 -10.63
C ASP A 67 -7.14 -1.48 -10.27
N GLY A 68 -7.51 -2.59 -9.63
CA GLY A 68 -6.56 -3.61 -9.16
C GLY A 68 -5.76 -4.31 -10.27
N ASN A 69 -6.13 -4.17 -11.54
CA ASN A 69 -5.47 -4.85 -12.67
C ASN A 69 -4.41 -4.00 -13.38
N SER A 70 -4.32 -2.71 -13.06
CA SER A 70 -3.62 -1.72 -13.89
C SER A 70 -2.12 -1.59 -13.60
N GLY A 71 -1.60 -2.28 -12.58
CA GLY A 71 -0.20 -2.15 -12.14
C GLY A 71 0.19 -0.76 -11.63
N VAL A 72 -0.75 0.20 -11.62
CA VAL A 72 -0.58 1.58 -11.11
C VAL A 72 -1.27 1.81 -9.76
N CYS A 73 -2.18 0.91 -9.38
CA CYS A 73 -2.88 0.92 -8.10
C CYS A 73 -2.17 0.04 -7.07
N HIS A 74 -2.04 0.55 -5.85
CA HIS A 74 -1.49 -0.18 -4.71
C HIS A 74 -2.19 0.26 -3.44
N ALA A 75 -2.38 -0.68 -2.52
CA ALA A 75 -3.05 -0.46 -1.25
C ALA A 75 -2.09 -0.75 -0.09
N ALA A 76 -2.22 0.01 0.99
CA ALA A 76 -1.36 -0.14 2.16
C ALA A 76 -2.10 0.28 3.43
N ILE A 77 -1.52 -0.08 4.57
CA ILE A 77 -1.94 0.42 5.88
C ILE A 77 -1.00 1.53 6.29
N PHE A 78 -1.53 2.72 6.53
CA PHE A 78 -0.74 3.86 6.97
C PHE A 78 -0.20 3.64 8.39
N ILE A 79 1.10 3.85 8.61
CA ILE A 79 1.69 3.84 9.96
C ILE A 79 1.94 5.27 10.43
N ARG A 80 2.70 6.05 9.65
CA ARG A 80 2.99 7.46 9.95
C ARG A 80 3.54 8.19 8.73
N ALA A 81 3.39 9.50 8.74
CA ALA A 81 4.10 10.38 7.81
C ALA A 81 5.50 10.72 8.37
N THR A 82 6.45 10.90 7.48
CA THR A 82 7.82 11.34 7.79
C THR A 82 8.21 12.46 6.81
N ALA A 83 9.32 13.14 7.06
CA ALA A 83 9.84 14.13 6.11
C ALA A 83 10.18 13.52 4.73
N LEU A 84 10.55 12.22 4.68
CA LEU A 84 10.96 11.54 3.46
C LEU A 84 9.81 10.92 2.66
N GLY A 85 8.67 10.70 3.32
CA GLY A 85 7.60 9.88 2.73
C GLY A 85 6.65 9.31 3.77
N LEU A 86 5.83 8.36 3.33
CA LEU A 86 4.88 7.64 4.17
C LEU A 86 5.48 6.32 4.59
N GLN A 87 5.56 6.07 5.90
CA GLN A 87 5.81 4.73 6.40
C GLN A 87 4.49 3.95 6.36
N VAL A 88 4.50 2.84 5.65
CA VAL A 88 3.34 2.01 5.39
C VAL A 88 3.66 0.55 5.67
N TRP A 89 2.63 -0.22 5.93
CA TRP A 89 2.70 -1.66 5.89
C TRP A 89 1.91 -2.17 4.70
N ASP A 90 2.59 -2.88 3.82
CA ASP A 90 1.99 -3.43 2.61
C ASP A 90 2.59 -4.79 2.23
N GLN A 91 2.04 -5.31 1.14
CA GLN A 91 2.42 -6.58 0.54
C GLN A 91 2.35 -6.46 -0.98
N TRP A 92 3.28 -7.07 -1.71
CA TRP A 92 3.28 -7.07 -3.18
C TRP A 92 3.79 -8.39 -3.77
N ARG A 93 3.33 -8.67 -4.99
CA ARG A 93 3.74 -9.83 -5.80
C ARG A 93 5.09 -9.55 -6.47
N ASN A 94 5.98 -10.54 -6.48
CA ASN A 94 7.33 -10.52 -7.07
C ASN A 94 8.34 -9.59 -6.38
N GLY A 95 9.18 -10.17 -5.51
CA GLY A 95 10.45 -9.55 -5.14
C GLY A 95 11.41 -9.45 -6.32
N HIS A 96 12.31 -8.46 -6.32
CA HIS A 96 13.42 -8.38 -7.28
C HIS A 96 14.16 -9.72 -7.37
N VAL A 97 14.62 -10.07 -8.57
CA VAL A 97 15.46 -11.24 -8.89
C VAL A 97 16.74 -11.16 -8.03
N GLY A 98 16.70 -11.72 -6.84
CA GLY A 98 17.80 -11.64 -5.86
C GLY A 98 17.39 -11.91 -4.40
N GLU A 99 16.14 -11.63 -4.02
CA GLU A 99 15.63 -11.93 -2.66
C GLU A 99 14.35 -12.75 -2.72
N ARG A 100 14.38 -13.87 -3.44
CA ARG A 100 13.28 -14.84 -3.39
C ARG A 100 13.29 -15.48 -1.99
N LYS A 101 12.48 -14.96 -1.05
CA LYS A 101 11.94 -15.82 0.02
C LYS A 101 11.16 -16.95 -0.67
N ALA A 102 11.16 -18.14 -0.07
CA ALA A 102 10.68 -19.40 -0.67
C ALA A 102 9.24 -19.35 -1.26
N ASN A 103 8.47 -18.30 -0.94
CA ASN A 103 7.05 -18.19 -1.24
C ASN A 103 6.73 -17.04 -2.24
N GLY A 104 7.73 -16.33 -2.78
CA GLY A 104 7.55 -15.36 -3.88
C GLY A 104 6.92 -14.00 -3.56
N TYR A 105 6.46 -13.78 -2.32
CA TYR A 105 5.87 -12.51 -1.86
C TYR A 105 6.83 -11.72 -0.97
N ARG A 106 6.78 -10.39 -1.06
CA ARG A 106 7.36 -9.49 -0.05
C ARG A 106 6.23 -8.79 0.68
N HIS A 107 6.30 -8.77 2.01
CA HIS A 107 5.42 -8.01 2.89
C HIS A 107 6.28 -7.35 3.96
N GLY A 108 5.79 -6.26 4.53
CA GLY A 108 6.42 -5.64 5.68
C GLY A 108 6.31 -4.13 5.66
N ILE A 109 7.00 -3.51 6.61
CA ILE A 109 7.02 -2.07 6.76
C ILE A 109 8.04 -1.49 5.78
N ARG A 110 7.61 -0.53 4.96
CA ARG A 110 8.50 0.24 4.09
C ARG A 110 8.15 1.71 4.06
N VAL A 111 9.04 2.52 3.49
CA VAL A 111 8.80 3.94 3.25
C VAL A 111 8.51 4.15 1.77
N CYS A 112 7.28 4.56 1.44
CA CYS A 112 6.95 5.12 0.15
C CYS A 112 7.44 6.57 0.12
N ARG A 113 8.55 6.82 -0.56
CA ARG A 113 9.20 8.14 -0.59
C ARG A 113 8.34 9.13 -1.37
N PHE A 114 8.34 10.39 -0.96
CA PHE A 114 7.81 11.47 -1.78
C PHE A 114 8.69 11.64 -3.02
N VAL A 115 8.07 11.73 -4.20
CA VAL A 115 8.77 11.91 -5.47
C VAL A 115 8.38 13.26 -6.04
N GLU A 116 9.37 14.11 -6.31
CA GLU A 116 9.13 15.49 -6.73
C GLU A 116 9.47 15.72 -8.21
N GLY A 117 8.69 16.58 -8.87
CA GLY A 117 8.98 17.18 -10.17
C GLY A 117 9.49 16.21 -11.24
N GLU A 118 10.72 16.44 -11.71
CA GLU A 118 11.37 15.72 -12.81
C GLU A 118 11.52 14.21 -12.56
N ALA A 119 11.64 13.78 -11.29
CA ALA A 119 11.78 12.36 -10.98
C ALA A 119 10.52 11.55 -11.37
N LYS A 120 9.34 12.20 -11.44
CA LYS A 120 8.10 11.57 -11.93
C LYS A 120 8.10 11.30 -13.44
N LYS A 121 9.00 11.95 -14.20
CA LYS A 121 9.15 11.73 -15.65
C LYS A 121 10.08 10.56 -15.99
N SER A 122 10.77 10.00 -14.99
CA SER A 122 11.65 8.85 -15.19
C SER A 122 10.88 7.63 -15.68
N LYS A 123 11.46 6.85 -16.59
CA LYS A 123 10.94 5.53 -16.99
C LYS A 123 10.83 4.54 -15.82
N ASP A 124 11.59 4.78 -14.75
CA ASP A 124 11.61 3.96 -13.54
C ASP A 124 10.63 4.47 -12.48
N TYR A 125 9.92 5.58 -12.74
CA TYR A 125 8.88 6.08 -11.86
C TYR A 125 7.75 5.07 -11.73
N ARG A 126 7.38 4.76 -10.49
CA ARG A 126 6.28 3.87 -10.14
C ARG A 126 5.34 4.57 -9.20
N ARG A 127 4.18 4.97 -9.72
CA ARG A 127 3.12 5.65 -8.95
C ARG A 127 2.77 4.89 -7.66
N GLN A 128 2.72 3.56 -7.71
CA GLN A 128 2.43 2.71 -6.54
C GLN A 128 3.43 2.82 -5.38
N ASN A 129 4.61 3.41 -5.61
CA ASN A 129 5.67 3.54 -4.61
C ASN A 129 5.91 5.00 -4.20
N ASP A 130 5.17 5.94 -4.80
CA ASP A 130 5.27 7.37 -4.50
C ASP A 130 4.33 7.73 -3.35
N GLY A 131 4.90 8.21 -2.25
CA GLY A 131 4.15 8.68 -1.08
C GLY A 131 3.19 9.83 -1.39
N ASP A 132 3.38 10.56 -2.49
CA ASP A 132 2.48 11.63 -2.95
C ASP A 132 1.18 11.15 -3.56
N GLU A 133 1.10 9.87 -3.90
CA GLU A 133 -0.01 9.31 -4.69
C GLU A 133 -1.03 8.56 -3.83
N PHE A 134 -0.81 8.50 -2.52
CA PHE A 134 -1.70 7.81 -1.59
C PHE A 134 -2.81 8.72 -1.05
N TYR A 135 -4.01 8.16 -1.03
CA TYR A 135 -5.24 8.74 -0.50
C TYR A 135 -5.89 7.75 0.47
N VAL A 136 -6.65 8.26 1.43
CA VAL A 136 -7.51 7.44 2.29
C VAL A 136 -8.53 6.71 1.42
N ILE A 137 -8.73 5.43 1.69
CA ILE A 137 -9.81 4.66 1.08
C ILE A 137 -11.11 5.06 1.77
N GLU A 138 -12.02 5.67 1.01
CA GLU A 138 -13.40 5.89 1.44
C GLU A 138 -14.33 4.93 0.71
N THR A 139 -15.55 4.79 1.22
CA THR A 139 -16.59 3.94 0.64
C THR A 139 -17.71 4.78 0.04
N SER A 140 -18.19 4.41 -1.14
CA SER A 140 -19.41 4.96 -1.74
C SER A 140 -20.66 4.26 -1.22
#